data_AF-A0A382V5G8-F1
#
_entry.id   AF-A0A382V5G8-F1
#
_cell.length_a   1.000
_cell.length_b   1.000
_cell.length_c   1.000
_cell.angle_alpha   90.00
_cell.angle_beta   90.00
_cell.angle_gamma   90.00
#
_symmetry.space_group_name_H-M   'P 1'
#
loop_
_entity.id
_entity.type
_entity.pdbx_description
1 polymer ?
#
loop_
_entity_poly.entity_id
_entity_poly.type
_entity_poly.pdbx_seq_one_letter_code
_entity_poly.pdbx_strand_id
1 'polypeptide(L)'
;SYKNEFGQTPQLFLKSILKIIYEENNFSDEKYRYVSNGHWGNGAIRNYVWGCIHLKDPENNQLQFSRSPQLAVGIDDYAVRFGFFFGDNILATDPIITEVKRDNELLGEILSAVNMNPNVSFVSQSEILEIYHEDTRGRELTVLEINNLDDLRNSWEKSIKFYLRIEQENLDDNSFDEILNTLNYLAPIFKKICNKRSSNNFVQAETMDIVPEVISDLFLSEEEFRGYLDLLKSEKNVILQGPPGVGKTYIAKKLSNCLLNSLDNERIEMIQFHQSYSYEDFMQGYRP
;
A
#
# COMPACT_ATOMS: atom_id res chain seq x y z
N SER A 1 26.78 -4.22 12.54
CA SER A 1 25.34 -4.51 12.39
C SER A 1 24.58 -3.43 13.14
N TYR A 2 23.55 -2.85 12.54
CA TYR A 2 22.67 -1.81 13.09
C TYR A 2 22.35 -1.97 14.60
N LYS A 3 22.15 -3.20 15.07
CA LYS A 3 21.95 -3.54 16.49
C LYS A 3 23.10 -3.19 17.44
N ASN A 4 24.34 -3.19 16.98
CA ASN A 4 25.51 -2.84 17.80
C ASN A 4 25.70 -1.33 17.93
N GLU A 5 25.11 -0.56 17.02
CA GLU A 5 25.26 0.91 16.93
C GLU A 5 24.03 1.62 17.50
N PHE A 6 22.82 1.10 17.20
CA PHE A 6 21.54 1.66 17.64
C PHE A 6 20.82 0.82 18.69
N GLY A 7 21.40 -0.33 19.10
CA GLY A 7 20.79 -1.23 20.10
C GLY A 7 19.56 -2.01 19.62
N GLN A 8 19.10 -1.82 18.38
CA GLN A 8 17.82 -2.31 17.87
C GLN A 8 17.94 -2.93 16.46
N THR A 9 16.92 -3.69 16.02
CA THR A 9 16.81 -4.10 14.60
C THR A 9 16.28 -2.93 13.77
N PRO A 10 16.53 -2.86 12.45
CA PRO A 10 15.99 -1.78 11.61
C PRO A 10 14.46 -1.63 11.73
N GLN A 11 13.74 -2.75 11.88
CA GLN A 11 12.29 -2.75 12.11
C GLN A 11 11.92 -2.07 13.44
N LEU A 12 12.64 -2.38 14.52
CA LEU A 12 12.41 -1.76 15.83
C LEU A 12 12.75 -0.26 15.81
N PHE A 13 13.78 0.13 15.06
CA PHE A 13 14.12 1.54 14.86
C PHE A 13 13.03 2.32 14.12
N LEU A 14 12.50 1.77 13.01
CA LEU A 14 11.35 2.39 12.36
C LEU A 14 10.13 2.47 13.29
N LYS A 15 9.92 1.43 14.09
CA LYS A 15 8.86 1.43 15.11
C LYS A 15 9.07 2.53 16.16
N SER A 16 10.31 2.82 16.58
CA SER A 16 10.59 3.91 17.52
C SER A 16 10.35 5.28 16.90
N ILE A 17 10.75 5.51 15.65
CA ILE A 17 10.44 6.75 14.92
C ILE A 17 8.93 6.97 14.89
N LEU A 18 8.18 5.96 14.42
CA LEU A 18 6.73 6.07 14.28
C LEU A 18 6.04 6.26 15.62
N LYS A 19 6.55 5.66 16.70
CA LYS A 19 6.04 5.87 18.05
C LYS A 19 6.21 7.32 18.50
N ILE A 20 7.37 7.93 18.30
CA ILE A 20 7.62 9.35 18.62
C ILE A 20 6.60 10.24 17.89
N ILE A 21 6.48 10.08 16.57
CA ILE A 21 5.51 10.82 15.75
C ILE A 21 4.07 10.58 16.22
N TYR A 22 3.74 9.35 16.59
CA TYR A 22 2.40 8.98 17.07
C TYR A 22 2.04 9.73 18.36
N GLU A 23 2.97 9.77 19.32
CA GLU A 23 2.80 10.41 20.63
C GLU A 23 2.82 11.93 20.52
N GLU A 24 3.82 12.53 19.86
CA GLU A 24 3.96 13.99 19.72
C GLU A 24 2.78 14.64 19.01
N ASN A 25 2.19 13.94 18.04
CA ASN A 25 1.03 14.46 17.32
C ASN A 25 -0.31 14.09 17.98
N ASN A 26 -0.34 13.37 19.11
CA ASN A 26 -1.58 12.94 19.76
C ASN A 26 -2.49 12.14 18.80
N PHE A 27 -1.97 11.09 18.17
CA PHE A 27 -2.82 10.17 17.40
C PHE A 27 -3.72 9.37 18.36
N SER A 28 -5.00 9.22 18.02
CA SER A 28 -5.94 8.45 18.84
C SER A 28 -5.81 6.96 18.53
N ASP A 29 -5.60 6.16 19.59
CA ASP A 29 -5.59 4.69 19.52
C ASP A 29 -6.92 4.11 19.03
N GLU A 30 -8.03 4.85 19.12
CA GLU A 30 -9.32 4.37 18.57
C GLU A 30 -9.33 4.40 17.04
N LYS A 31 -8.67 5.40 16.44
CA LYS A 31 -8.74 5.68 15.00
C LYS A 31 -7.50 5.26 14.22
N TYR A 32 -6.32 5.29 14.84
CA TYR A 32 -5.05 5.09 14.16
C TYR A 32 -4.25 3.95 14.78
N ARG A 33 -3.38 3.35 13.98
CA ARG A 33 -2.37 2.39 14.43
C ARG A 33 -1.06 2.69 13.71
N TYR A 34 0.05 2.41 14.36
CA TYR A 34 1.35 2.36 13.71
C TYR A 34 1.88 0.94 13.67
N VAL A 35 2.56 0.59 12.57
CA VAL A 35 3.15 -0.72 12.33
C VAL A 35 4.52 -0.57 11.68
N SER A 36 5.34 -1.60 11.83
CA SER A 36 6.64 -1.74 11.19
C SER A 36 6.79 -3.18 10.73
N ASN A 37 7.12 -3.41 9.48
CA ASN A 37 7.27 -4.73 8.87
C ASN A 37 8.67 -4.83 8.27
N GLY A 38 9.35 -5.96 8.52
CA GLY A 38 10.59 -6.31 7.83
C GLY A 38 10.31 -7.20 6.63
N HIS A 39 11.18 -7.15 5.61
CA HIS A 39 11.17 -8.07 4.46
C HIS A 39 9.84 -8.09 3.69
N TRP A 40 9.21 -6.92 3.52
CA TRP A 40 7.89 -6.82 2.89
C TRP A 40 8.00 -6.70 1.36
N GLY A 41 7.29 -7.57 0.62
CA GLY A 41 7.14 -7.54 -0.85
C GLY A 41 6.97 -8.94 -1.46
N ASN A 42 5.93 -9.13 -2.30
CA ASN A 42 5.60 -10.29 -3.16
C ASN A 42 6.43 -11.59 -2.98
N GLY A 43 6.45 -12.20 -1.79
CA GLY A 43 7.12 -13.48 -1.55
C GLY A 43 8.65 -13.49 -1.69
N ALA A 44 9.31 -12.34 -1.88
CA ALA A 44 10.75 -12.23 -2.00
C ALA A 44 11.37 -11.64 -0.72
N ILE A 45 12.44 -12.25 -0.21
CA ILE A 45 13.22 -11.68 0.89
C ILE A 45 13.95 -10.44 0.35
N ARG A 46 13.35 -9.26 0.53
CA ARG A 46 13.99 -7.98 0.21
C ARG A 46 14.68 -7.42 1.45
N ASN A 47 15.83 -6.77 1.26
CA ASN A 47 16.49 -5.94 2.28
C ASN A 47 15.79 -4.60 2.42
N TYR A 48 14.47 -4.65 2.62
CA TYR A 48 13.62 -3.49 2.74
C TYR A 48 12.83 -3.59 4.04
N VAL A 49 12.87 -2.52 4.82
CA VAL A 49 12.09 -2.38 6.04
C VAL A 49 11.24 -1.14 5.94
N TRP A 50 9.99 -1.26 6.34
CA TRP A 50 9.00 -0.21 6.18
C TRP A 50 8.08 -0.15 7.38
N GLY A 51 7.62 1.04 7.72
CA GLY A 51 6.55 1.21 8.69
C GLY A 51 5.74 2.46 8.40
N CYS A 52 4.54 2.50 8.97
CA CYS A 52 3.65 3.65 8.83
C CYS A 52 2.71 3.81 10.01
N ILE A 53 2.15 5.02 10.11
CA ILE A 53 0.90 5.33 10.80
C ILE A 53 -0.23 5.26 9.77
N HIS A 54 -1.33 4.58 10.10
CA HIS A 54 -2.48 4.38 9.22
C HIS A 54 -3.80 4.41 10.01
N LEU A 55 -4.92 4.58 9.29
CA LEU A 55 -6.27 4.41 9.82
C LEU A 55 -6.53 2.95 10.16
N LYS A 56 -7.23 2.72 11.27
CA LYS A 56 -7.84 1.42 11.56
C LYS A 56 -9.04 1.19 10.65
N ASP A 57 -9.18 -0.03 10.19
CA ASP A 57 -10.35 -0.53 9.47
C ASP A 57 -11.01 -1.62 10.35
N PRO A 58 -12.04 -1.27 11.15
CA PRO A 58 -12.67 -2.22 12.07
C PRO A 58 -13.39 -3.36 11.35
N GLU A 59 -13.73 -3.18 10.06
CA GLU A 59 -14.40 -4.20 9.25
C GLU A 59 -13.40 -5.19 8.63
N ASN A 60 -12.09 -4.89 8.64
CA ASN A 60 -11.07 -5.76 8.07
C ASN A 60 -9.82 -5.83 8.94
N ASN A 61 -9.49 -7.00 9.49
CA ASN A 61 -8.31 -7.17 10.34
C ASN A 61 -7.00 -7.42 9.57
N GLN A 62 -7.04 -7.64 8.25
CA GLN A 62 -5.86 -7.91 7.43
C GLN A 62 -5.52 -6.72 6.53
N LEU A 63 -4.22 -6.40 6.43
CA LEU A 63 -3.69 -5.40 5.50
C LEU A 63 -4.38 -4.02 5.58
N GLN A 64 -4.80 -3.61 6.78
CA GLN A 64 -5.49 -2.33 6.99
C GLN A 64 -4.73 -1.12 6.42
N PHE A 65 -3.40 -1.14 6.56
CA PHE A 65 -2.52 -0.12 6.01
C PHE A 65 -2.64 0.01 4.49
N SER A 66 -2.87 -1.09 3.74
CA SER A 66 -3.06 -1.03 2.28
C SER A 66 -4.36 -0.33 1.89
N ARG A 67 -5.31 -0.20 2.80
CA ARG A 67 -6.61 0.47 2.56
C ARG A 67 -6.66 1.86 3.19
N SER A 68 -5.51 2.43 3.54
CA SER A 68 -5.42 3.68 4.28
C SER A 68 -4.37 4.60 3.66
N PRO A 69 -4.53 5.93 3.75
CA PRO A 69 -3.38 6.82 3.71
C PRO A 69 -2.31 6.36 4.71
N GLN A 70 -1.06 6.64 4.43
CA GLN A 70 0.08 6.21 5.24
C GLN A 70 1.01 7.40 5.44
N LEU A 71 1.30 7.72 6.70
CA LEU A 71 2.46 8.52 7.06
C LEU A 71 3.59 7.54 7.37
N ALA A 72 4.56 7.42 6.47
CA ALA A 72 5.44 6.26 6.41
C ALA A 72 6.91 6.61 6.35
N VAL A 73 7.73 5.63 6.73
CA VAL A 73 9.18 5.62 6.58
C VAL A 73 9.61 4.24 6.06
N GLY A 74 10.49 4.21 5.08
CA GLY A 74 11.07 3.01 4.50
C GLY A 74 12.57 3.16 4.32
N ILE A 75 13.29 2.06 4.54
CA ILE A 75 14.74 1.97 4.38
C ILE A 75 15.02 0.78 3.47
N ASP A 76 15.78 1.03 2.40
CA ASP A 76 16.38 -0.01 1.56
C ASP A 76 17.91 0.16 1.53
N ASP A 77 18.58 -0.60 0.67
CA ASP A 77 20.04 -0.58 0.53
C ASP A 77 20.58 0.73 -0.07
N TYR A 78 19.73 1.60 -0.60
CA TYR A 78 20.12 2.81 -1.35
C TYR A 78 19.68 4.11 -0.69
N ALA A 79 18.55 4.14 0.00
CA ALA A 79 17.98 5.37 0.52
C ALA A 79 17.02 5.16 1.70
N VAL A 80 16.78 6.26 2.42
CA VAL A 80 15.67 6.41 3.36
C VAL A 80 14.59 7.26 2.71
N ARG A 81 13.36 6.78 2.71
CA ARG A 81 12.20 7.44 2.09
C ARG A 81 11.09 7.62 3.11
N PHE A 82 10.60 8.84 3.28
CA PHE A 82 9.58 9.11 4.30
C PHE A 82 8.69 10.27 3.91
N GLY A 83 7.43 10.20 4.34
CA GLY A 83 6.40 11.17 3.99
C GLY A 83 5.03 10.53 3.87
N PHE A 84 4.22 11.05 2.95
CA PHE A 84 2.86 10.60 2.72
C PHE A 84 2.75 9.68 1.50
N PHE A 85 1.99 8.60 1.69
CA PHE A 85 1.71 7.59 0.65
C PHE A 85 0.25 7.16 0.75
N PHE A 86 -0.35 6.75 -0.37
CA PHE A 86 -1.57 5.97 -0.34
C PHE A 86 -1.27 4.48 -0.33
N GLY A 87 -2.07 3.71 0.41
CA GLY A 87 -2.05 2.26 0.36
C GLY A 87 -2.59 1.71 -0.96
N ASP A 88 -2.02 0.58 -1.39
CA ASP A 88 -2.27 -0.05 -2.71
C ASP A 88 -3.75 -0.41 -2.99
N ASN A 89 -4.58 -0.56 -1.96
CA ASN A 89 -5.98 -1.00 -2.05
C ASN A 89 -6.98 0.15 -1.81
N ILE A 90 -6.56 1.40 -1.99
CA ILE A 90 -7.45 2.57 -1.97
C ILE A 90 -8.11 2.71 -3.35
N LEU A 91 -9.44 2.84 -3.34
CA LEU A 91 -10.24 3.02 -4.55
C LEU A 91 -10.26 4.50 -4.96
N ALA A 92 -10.38 4.76 -6.27
CA ALA A 92 -10.54 6.12 -6.78
C ALA A 92 -11.82 6.82 -6.28
N THR A 93 -12.82 6.04 -5.88
CA THR A 93 -14.08 6.49 -5.29
C THR A 93 -13.99 6.78 -3.79
N ASP A 94 -12.90 6.41 -3.12
CA ASP A 94 -12.75 6.60 -1.68
C ASP A 94 -12.85 8.10 -1.31
N PRO A 95 -13.52 8.48 -0.20
CA PRO A 95 -13.59 9.87 0.25
C PRO A 95 -12.23 10.56 0.40
N ILE A 96 -11.18 9.83 0.77
CA ILE A 96 -9.82 10.41 0.87
C ILE A 96 -9.27 10.87 -0.50
N ILE A 97 -9.85 10.38 -1.59
CA ILE A 97 -9.57 10.84 -2.96
C ILE A 97 -10.62 11.88 -3.37
N THR A 98 -11.90 11.49 -3.37
CA THR A 98 -12.97 12.30 -3.96
C THR A 98 -13.29 13.56 -3.17
N GLU A 99 -13.33 13.49 -1.83
CA GLU A 99 -13.62 14.65 -0.99
C GLU A 99 -12.42 15.57 -0.82
N VAL A 100 -11.19 15.03 -0.84
CA VAL A 100 -9.99 15.89 -0.88
C VAL A 100 -9.93 16.66 -2.19
N LYS A 101 -10.23 16.01 -3.34
CA LYS A 101 -10.33 16.70 -4.63
C LYS A 101 -11.35 17.84 -4.64
N ARG A 102 -12.34 17.86 -3.75
CA ARG A 102 -13.37 18.91 -3.65
C ARG A 102 -13.03 20.00 -2.64
N ASP A 103 -12.07 19.75 -1.75
CA ASP A 103 -11.72 20.64 -0.65
C ASP A 103 -10.53 21.54 -1.01
N ASN A 104 -10.85 22.76 -1.47
CA ASN A 104 -9.83 23.74 -1.87
C ASN A 104 -8.96 24.20 -0.70
N GLU A 105 -9.48 24.24 0.52
CA GLU A 105 -8.74 24.65 1.71
C GLU A 105 -7.68 23.59 2.02
N LEU A 106 -8.08 22.31 2.08
CA LEU A 106 -7.15 21.21 2.32
C LEU A 106 -6.13 21.06 1.19
N LEU A 107 -6.53 21.18 -0.08
CA LEU A 107 -5.58 21.17 -1.20
C LEU A 107 -4.57 22.33 -1.08
N GLY A 108 -5.01 23.52 -0.65
CA GLY A 108 -4.15 24.67 -0.42
C GLY A 108 -3.15 24.44 0.70
N GLU A 109 -3.58 23.80 1.78
CA GLU A 109 -2.69 23.39 2.87
C GLU A 109 -1.66 22.35 2.43
N ILE A 110 -2.09 21.32 1.68
CA ILE A 110 -1.19 20.29 1.15
C ILE A 110 -0.13 20.92 0.24
N LEU A 111 -0.56 21.76 -0.71
CA LEU A 111 0.33 22.45 -1.64
C LEU A 111 1.32 23.34 -0.88
N SER A 112 0.82 24.13 0.06
CA SER A 112 1.67 25.02 0.88
C SER A 112 2.69 24.21 1.69
N ALA A 113 2.27 23.09 2.26
CA ALA A 113 3.15 22.28 3.07
C ALA A 113 4.29 21.66 2.28
N VAL A 114 3.99 21.09 1.11
CA VAL A 114 5.03 20.55 0.24
C VAL A 114 5.93 21.67 -0.28
N ASN A 115 5.38 22.81 -0.73
CA ASN A 115 6.17 23.91 -1.28
C ASN A 115 7.06 24.63 -0.23
N MET A 116 6.67 24.61 1.05
CA MET A 116 7.47 25.18 2.14
C MET A 116 8.62 24.27 2.58
N ASN A 117 8.63 22.99 2.18
CA ASN A 117 9.71 22.07 2.47
C ASN A 117 10.44 21.72 1.17
N PRO A 118 11.61 22.33 0.88
CA PRO A 118 12.29 22.18 -0.40
C PRO A 118 12.73 20.73 -0.70
N ASN A 119 12.78 19.88 0.31
CA ASN A 119 13.22 18.50 0.18
C ASN A 119 12.04 17.52 -0.04
N VAL A 120 10.79 17.98 0.09
CA VAL A 120 9.60 17.16 -0.18
C VAL A 120 9.15 17.42 -1.61
N SER A 121 8.98 16.36 -2.39
CA SER A 121 8.51 16.46 -3.77
C SER A 121 7.21 15.70 -3.97
N PHE A 122 6.30 16.26 -4.77
CA PHE A 122 5.19 15.49 -5.33
C PHE A 122 5.72 14.52 -6.38
N VAL A 123 5.29 13.27 -6.28
CA VAL A 123 5.72 12.20 -7.17
C VAL A 123 4.51 11.35 -7.51
N SER A 124 4.36 10.99 -8.78
CA SER A 124 3.42 9.96 -9.20
C SER A 124 4.17 8.69 -9.58
N GLN A 125 3.51 7.57 -9.30
CA GLN A 125 3.84 6.30 -9.91
C GLN A 125 3.33 6.31 -11.35
N SER A 126 4.19 6.63 -12.32
CA SER A 126 3.84 6.59 -13.75
C SER A 126 4.03 5.18 -14.32
N GLU A 127 3.27 4.86 -15.37
CA GLU A 127 3.52 3.69 -16.20
C GLU A 127 4.61 3.93 -17.26
N ILE A 128 5.11 5.17 -17.47
CA ILE A 128 6.24 5.48 -18.38
C ILE A 128 6.68 6.98 -18.31
N LEU A 129 8.00 7.20 -18.26
CA LEU A 129 8.86 8.34 -18.68
C LEU A 129 8.75 9.70 -17.95
N GLU A 130 9.58 9.88 -16.91
CA GLU A 130 10.79 10.73 -16.90
C GLU A 130 11.59 10.36 -15.64
N ILE A 131 12.88 10.00 -15.85
CA ILE A 131 13.64 9.12 -14.96
C ILE A 131 14.27 9.89 -13.79
N TYR A 132 13.82 9.61 -12.57
CA TYR A 132 14.57 9.90 -11.33
C TYR A 132 14.48 8.72 -10.33
N HIS A 133 14.85 7.51 -10.77
CA HIS A 133 15.06 6.30 -9.94
C HIS A 133 13.86 5.34 -9.77
N GLU A 134 14.22 4.06 -9.64
CA GLU A 134 13.33 2.92 -9.36
C GLU A 134 12.81 2.96 -7.89
N ASP A 135 11.51 2.69 -7.69
CA ASP A 135 11.00 2.37 -6.38
C ASP A 135 11.57 1.02 -5.89
N THR A 136 11.35 0.64 -4.63
CA THR A 136 11.85 -0.65 -4.08
C THR A 136 11.30 -1.89 -4.80
N ARG A 137 10.41 -1.68 -5.78
CA ARG A 137 9.80 -2.68 -6.64
C ARG A 137 10.22 -2.55 -8.11
N GLY A 138 11.21 -1.70 -8.45
CA GLY A 138 11.69 -1.52 -9.82
C GLY A 138 10.79 -0.63 -10.69
N ARG A 139 9.85 0.11 -10.08
CA ARG A 139 8.87 0.93 -10.84
C ARG A 139 9.37 2.37 -10.96
N GLU A 140 9.19 2.96 -12.14
CA GLU A 140 9.56 4.35 -12.41
C GLU A 140 8.71 5.33 -11.56
N LEU A 141 9.36 6.37 -11.05
CA LEU A 141 8.74 7.47 -10.32
C LEU A 141 8.94 8.76 -11.11
N THR A 142 7.86 9.47 -11.38
CA THR A 142 7.88 10.76 -12.09
C THR A 142 7.60 11.86 -11.09
N VAL A 143 8.52 12.83 -10.98
CA VAL A 143 8.31 14.05 -10.21
C VAL A 143 7.21 14.87 -10.87
N LEU A 144 6.23 15.31 -10.10
CA LEU A 144 5.11 16.10 -10.60
C LEU A 144 5.39 17.58 -10.41
N GLU A 145 5.28 18.36 -11.49
CA GLU A 145 5.29 19.81 -11.43
C GLU A 145 3.91 20.34 -10.98
N ILE A 146 3.74 20.52 -9.68
CA ILE A 146 2.50 21.02 -9.09
C ILE A 146 2.69 22.49 -8.68
N ASN A 147 2.23 23.42 -9.53
CA ASN A 147 2.45 24.85 -9.33
C ASN A 147 1.22 25.56 -8.73
N ASN A 148 0.04 24.98 -8.88
CA ASN A 148 -1.21 25.57 -8.42
C ASN A 148 -2.21 24.50 -7.91
N LEU A 149 -3.36 24.97 -7.40
CA LEU A 149 -4.40 24.10 -6.85
C LEU A 149 -5.01 23.16 -7.89
N ASP A 150 -5.15 23.59 -9.13
CA ASP A 150 -5.75 22.78 -10.19
C ASP A 150 -4.78 21.68 -10.65
N ASP A 151 -3.48 21.96 -10.72
CA ASP A 151 -2.44 20.95 -10.97
C ASP A 151 -2.51 19.85 -9.89
N LEU A 152 -2.62 20.26 -8.62
CA LEU A 152 -2.70 19.33 -7.48
C LEU A 152 -3.98 18.51 -7.56
N ARG A 153 -5.12 19.16 -7.81
CA ARG A 153 -6.42 18.48 -7.91
C ARG A 153 -6.45 17.44 -9.02
N ASN A 154 -5.90 17.79 -10.18
CA ASN A 154 -5.84 16.90 -11.33
C ASN A 154 -4.94 15.69 -11.05
N SER A 155 -3.85 15.90 -10.32
CA SER A 155 -2.88 14.86 -9.94
C SER A 155 -3.28 14.06 -8.70
N TRP A 156 -4.32 14.46 -7.95
CA TRP A 156 -4.70 13.85 -6.67
C TRP A 156 -5.37 12.47 -6.83
N GLU A 157 -4.60 11.45 -7.13
CA GLU A 157 -5.06 10.07 -7.29
C GLU A 157 -4.22 9.10 -6.45
N LYS A 158 -4.60 7.82 -6.41
CA LYS A 158 -3.95 6.81 -5.55
C LYS A 158 -2.43 6.70 -5.76
N SER A 159 -1.93 7.09 -6.93
CA SER A 159 -0.52 7.04 -7.32
C SER A 159 0.30 8.19 -6.73
N ILE A 160 -0.35 9.29 -6.33
CA ILE A 160 0.32 10.47 -5.80
C ILE A 160 0.96 10.16 -4.45
N LYS A 161 2.18 10.61 -4.31
CA LYS A 161 3.00 10.54 -3.10
C LYS A 161 3.61 11.91 -2.91
N PHE A 162 3.87 12.29 -1.66
CA PHE A 162 4.75 13.42 -1.38
C PHE A 162 5.66 13.04 -0.24
N TYR A 163 6.94 12.91 -0.57
CA TYR A 163 7.92 12.31 0.30
C TYR A 163 9.29 12.95 0.08
N LEU A 164 10.16 12.72 1.06
CA LEU A 164 11.56 13.09 1.05
C LEU A 164 12.39 11.82 0.92
N ARG A 165 13.47 11.93 0.15
CA ARG A 165 14.42 10.84 -0.09
C ARG A 165 15.83 11.29 0.30
N ILE A 166 16.46 10.58 1.23
CA ILE A 166 17.87 10.77 1.57
C ILE A 166 18.62 9.55 1.02
N GLU A 167 19.47 9.77 0.01
CA GLU A 167 20.35 8.72 -0.49
C GLU A 167 21.35 8.32 0.60
N GLN A 168 21.78 7.06 0.57
CA GLN A 168 22.68 6.48 1.58
C GLN A 168 23.97 7.30 1.74
N GLU A 169 24.51 7.82 0.65
CA GLU A 169 25.72 8.66 0.64
C GLU A 169 25.54 10.04 1.28
N ASN A 170 24.29 10.50 1.39
CA ASN A 170 23.92 11.79 1.97
C ASN A 170 23.38 11.65 3.40
N LEU A 171 23.34 10.43 3.96
CA LEU A 171 22.98 10.24 5.36
C LEU A 171 24.06 10.81 6.28
N ASP A 172 23.61 11.60 7.24
CA ASP A 172 24.45 12.28 8.21
C ASP A 172 23.80 12.28 9.62
N ASP A 173 24.46 12.94 10.57
CA ASP A 173 23.98 13.02 11.96
C ASP A 173 22.64 13.76 12.11
N ASN A 174 22.24 14.58 11.13
CA ASN A 174 20.98 15.35 11.15
C ASN A 174 19.82 14.60 10.50
N SER A 175 20.09 13.55 9.73
CA SER A 175 19.10 12.81 8.95
C SER A 175 17.96 12.25 9.81
N PHE A 176 18.24 11.87 11.06
CA PHE A 176 17.21 11.43 11.99
C PHE A 176 16.22 12.55 12.36
N ASP A 177 16.73 13.73 12.68
CA ASP A 177 15.91 14.90 13.00
C ASP A 177 15.14 15.37 11.76
N GLU A 178 15.73 15.29 10.57
CA GLU A 178 15.04 15.58 9.31
C GLU A 178 13.83 14.66 9.09
N ILE A 179 13.98 13.35 9.35
CA ILE A 179 12.87 12.39 9.31
C ILE A 179 11.77 12.80 10.29
N LEU A 180 12.13 13.07 11.56
CA LEU A 180 11.16 13.40 12.59
C LEU A 180 10.42 14.70 12.28
N ASN A 181 11.15 15.76 11.96
CA ASN A 181 10.60 17.07 11.64
C ASN A 181 9.65 17.00 10.45
N THR A 182 10.03 16.28 9.39
CA THR A 182 9.19 16.12 8.20
C THR A 182 7.91 15.35 8.51
N LEU A 183 8.01 14.22 9.24
CA LEU A 183 6.82 13.43 9.58
C LEU A 183 5.88 14.18 10.54
N ASN A 184 6.43 14.90 11.52
CA ASN A 184 5.67 15.78 12.41
C ASN A 184 4.95 16.88 11.63
N TYR A 185 5.64 17.50 10.67
CA TYR A 185 5.06 18.53 9.84
C TYR A 185 3.92 18.02 8.96
N LEU A 186 4.03 16.79 8.42
CA LEU A 186 3.01 16.19 7.58
C LEU A 186 1.85 15.55 8.37
N ALA A 187 2.03 15.25 9.66
CA ALA A 187 1.04 14.57 10.48
C ALA A 187 -0.34 15.29 10.59
N PRO A 188 -0.42 16.63 10.76
CA PRO A 188 -1.70 17.34 10.74
C PRO A 188 -2.46 17.19 9.41
N ILE A 189 -1.74 17.29 8.28
CA ILE A 189 -2.31 17.14 6.94
C ILE A 189 -2.78 15.71 6.72
N PHE A 190 -1.96 14.74 7.09
CA PHE A 190 -2.31 13.32 7.08
C PHE A 190 -3.63 13.08 7.84
N LYS A 191 -3.80 13.66 9.04
CA LYS A 191 -5.04 13.55 9.82
C LYS A 191 -6.23 14.19 9.13
N LYS A 192 -6.06 15.37 8.51
CA LYS A 192 -7.14 16.05 7.75
C LYS A 192 -7.60 15.22 6.55
N ILE A 193 -6.66 14.63 5.80
CA ILE A 193 -6.96 13.69 4.71
C ILE A 193 -7.71 12.48 5.26
N CYS A 194 -7.20 11.86 6.33
CA CYS A 194 -7.83 10.70 6.97
C CYS A 194 -9.24 11.00 7.51
N ASN A 195 -9.52 12.24 7.92
CA ASN A 195 -10.83 12.66 8.40
C ASN A 195 -11.88 12.78 7.30
N LYS A 196 -11.49 12.80 6.02
CA LYS A 196 -12.44 12.70 4.90
C LYS A 196 -13.16 11.36 4.86
N ARG A 197 -12.49 10.30 5.32
CA ARG A 197 -13.15 9.06 5.74
C ARG A 197 -13.79 9.32 7.12
N SER A 198 -14.94 10.00 7.15
CA SER A 198 -15.68 10.27 8.39
C SER A 198 -16.06 8.96 9.08
N SER A 199 -16.22 8.94 10.40
CA SER A 199 -16.60 7.73 11.16
C SER A 199 -17.93 7.10 10.73
N ASN A 200 -18.78 7.85 10.00
CA ASN A 200 -20.03 7.38 9.38
C ASN A 200 -19.91 7.14 7.86
N ASN A 201 -18.74 7.47 7.29
CA ASN A 201 -18.33 7.19 5.92
C ASN A 201 -17.01 6.41 6.00
N PHE A 202 -17.00 5.28 6.73
CA PHE A 202 -16.55 4.10 6.03
C PHE A 202 -17.51 4.01 4.86
N VAL A 203 -17.15 4.70 3.77
CA VAL A 203 -17.61 4.29 2.46
C VAL A 203 -17.29 2.83 2.55
N GLN A 204 -18.38 2.02 2.63
CA GLN A 204 -18.31 0.67 2.17
C GLN A 204 -17.39 0.82 0.99
N ALA A 205 -16.22 0.20 1.04
CA ALA A 205 -15.76 -0.30 -0.21
C ALA A 205 -16.96 -1.16 -0.63
N GLU A 206 -17.87 -0.58 -1.42
CA GLU A 206 -18.11 -1.05 -2.74
C GLU A 206 -16.69 -1.30 -3.27
N THR A 207 -16.10 -2.43 -2.81
CA THR A 207 -15.61 -3.45 -3.69
C THR A 207 -16.48 -3.26 -4.88
N MET A 208 -15.93 -2.60 -5.90
CA MET A 208 -16.53 -2.66 -7.21
C MET A 208 -16.73 -4.14 -7.37
N ASP A 209 -17.96 -4.55 -7.16
CA ASP A 209 -18.29 -5.91 -6.92
C ASP A 209 -18.17 -6.44 -8.32
N ILE A 210 -16.97 -6.87 -8.67
CA ILE A 210 -16.65 -7.28 -10.02
C ILE A 210 -17.30 -8.63 -10.28
N VAL A 211 -17.95 -9.23 -9.28
CA VAL A 211 -18.66 -10.51 -9.40
C VAL A 211 -19.61 -10.48 -10.60
N PRO A 212 -20.53 -9.52 -10.80
CA PRO A 212 -21.41 -9.50 -11.97
C PRO A 212 -20.66 -9.42 -13.30
N GLU A 213 -19.55 -8.69 -13.38
CA GLU A 213 -18.70 -8.60 -14.58
C GLU A 213 -17.91 -9.90 -14.80
N VAL A 214 -17.45 -10.53 -13.72
CA VAL A 214 -16.59 -11.71 -13.72
C VAL A 214 -17.39 -12.97 -14.06
N ILE A 215 -18.64 -13.06 -13.59
CA ILE A 215 -19.53 -14.20 -13.78
C ILE A 215 -20.31 -14.17 -15.09
N SER A 216 -20.23 -13.10 -15.90
CA SER A 216 -21.01 -12.95 -17.14
C SER A 216 -20.87 -14.15 -18.09
N ASP A 217 -19.69 -14.78 -18.07
CA ASP A 217 -19.31 -15.88 -18.96
C ASP A 217 -19.19 -17.22 -18.20
N LEU A 218 -19.64 -17.29 -16.94
CA LEU A 218 -19.65 -18.50 -16.13
C LEU A 218 -21.01 -19.20 -16.20
N PHE A 219 -20.99 -20.53 -16.31
CA PHE A 219 -22.19 -21.36 -16.12
C PHE A 219 -22.47 -21.60 -14.63
N LEU A 220 -22.42 -20.53 -13.82
CA LEU A 220 -22.71 -20.56 -12.38
C LEU A 220 -23.66 -19.40 -12.05
N SER A 221 -24.58 -19.62 -11.12
CA SER A 221 -25.32 -18.50 -10.54
C SER A 221 -24.40 -17.63 -9.69
N GLU A 222 -24.77 -16.35 -9.54
CA GLU A 222 -24.07 -15.43 -8.65
C GLU A 222 -24.04 -15.97 -7.21
N GLU A 223 -25.13 -16.56 -6.75
CA GLU A 223 -25.25 -17.16 -5.41
C GLU A 223 -24.22 -18.29 -5.21
N GLU A 224 -24.12 -19.23 -6.15
CA GLU A 224 -23.13 -20.32 -6.10
C GLU A 224 -21.70 -19.77 -6.11
N PHE A 225 -21.42 -18.78 -6.97
CA PHE A 225 -20.08 -18.19 -7.07
C PHE A 225 -19.69 -17.46 -5.77
N ARG A 226 -20.61 -16.71 -5.18
CA ARG A 226 -20.41 -16.06 -3.87
C ARG A 226 -20.18 -17.08 -2.77
N GLY A 227 -20.90 -18.19 -2.78
CA GLY A 227 -20.65 -19.31 -1.87
C GLY A 227 -19.21 -19.82 -1.92
N TYR A 228 -18.64 -19.98 -3.12
CA TYR A 228 -17.22 -20.36 -3.27
C TYR A 228 -16.27 -19.26 -2.77
N LEU A 229 -16.58 -17.99 -3.03
CA LEU A 229 -15.76 -16.87 -2.57
C LEU A 229 -15.75 -16.76 -1.05
N ASP A 230 -16.89 -16.97 -0.39
CA ASP A 230 -17.02 -16.93 1.06
C ASP A 230 -16.33 -18.12 1.72
N LEU A 231 -16.42 -19.31 1.11
CA LEU A 231 -15.65 -20.48 1.53
C LEU A 231 -14.14 -20.22 1.42
N LEU A 232 -13.68 -19.63 0.32
CA LEU A 232 -12.26 -19.29 0.14
C LEU A 232 -11.79 -18.23 1.14
N LYS A 233 -12.62 -17.23 1.44
CA LYS A 233 -12.30 -16.18 2.43
C LYS A 233 -12.16 -16.73 3.85
N SER A 234 -13.02 -17.68 4.23
CA SER A 234 -13.05 -18.30 5.56
C SER A 234 -11.94 -19.34 5.74
N GLU A 235 -11.86 -20.32 4.83
CA GLU A 235 -10.95 -21.46 4.96
C GLU A 235 -9.54 -21.22 4.40
N LYS A 236 -9.36 -20.14 3.62
CA LYS A 236 -8.12 -19.74 2.92
C LYS A 236 -7.64 -20.71 1.84
N ASN A 237 -8.15 -21.94 1.81
CA ASN A 237 -7.79 -22.98 0.85
C ASN A 237 -9.06 -23.71 0.40
N VAL A 238 -9.23 -23.91 -0.90
CA VAL A 238 -10.39 -24.59 -1.49
C VAL A 238 -9.94 -25.54 -2.59
N ILE A 239 -10.56 -26.71 -2.66
CA ILE A 239 -10.37 -27.68 -3.75
C ILE A 239 -11.66 -27.71 -4.58
N LEU A 240 -11.59 -27.23 -5.82
CA LEU A 240 -12.69 -27.37 -6.78
C LEU A 240 -12.66 -28.78 -7.38
N GLN A 241 -13.71 -29.57 -7.13
CA GLN A 241 -13.83 -30.94 -7.62
C GLN A 241 -14.89 -31.05 -8.72
N GLY A 242 -14.66 -31.91 -9.70
CA GLY A 242 -15.62 -32.17 -10.77
C GLY A 242 -14.98 -32.81 -12.01
N PRO A 243 -15.80 -33.26 -12.98
CA PRO A 243 -15.33 -33.89 -14.21
C PRO A 243 -14.32 -33.01 -15.00
N PRO A 244 -13.46 -33.60 -15.84
CA PRO A 244 -12.61 -32.82 -16.75
C PRO A 244 -13.50 -31.96 -17.68
N GLY A 245 -13.07 -30.74 -17.98
CA GLY A 245 -13.79 -29.84 -18.89
C GLY A 245 -14.89 -28.97 -18.28
N VAL A 246 -15.24 -29.11 -16.99
CA VAL A 246 -16.30 -28.29 -16.34
C VAL A 246 -15.84 -26.88 -15.90
N GLY A 247 -14.75 -26.37 -16.45
CA GLY A 247 -14.31 -24.99 -16.19
C GLY A 247 -13.63 -24.74 -14.84
N LYS A 248 -13.23 -25.76 -14.07
CA LYS A 248 -12.57 -25.59 -12.74
C LYS A 248 -11.42 -24.57 -12.74
N THR A 249 -10.52 -24.69 -13.72
CA THR A 249 -9.39 -23.77 -13.90
C THR A 249 -9.85 -22.35 -14.18
N TYR A 250 -10.93 -22.20 -14.96
CA TYR A 250 -11.48 -20.91 -15.32
C TYR A 250 -12.15 -20.25 -14.10
N ILE A 251 -12.95 -21.00 -13.34
CA ILE A 251 -13.57 -20.57 -12.08
C ILE A 251 -12.51 -20.16 -11.05
N ALA A 252 -11.43 -20.94 -10.90
CA ALA A 252 -10.35 -20.64 -9.97
C ALA A 252 -9.70 -19.27 -10.24
N LYS A 253 -9.41 -18.94 -11.50
CA LYS A 253 -8.87 -17.63 -11.89
C LYS A 253 -9.84 -16.49 -11.55
N LYS A 254 -11.12 -16.68 -11.87
CA LYS A 254 -12.17 -15.69 -11.57
C LYS A 254 -12.33 -15.47 -10.06
N LEU A 255 -12.29 -16.53 -9.26
CA LEU A 255 -12.31 -16.44 -7.80
C LEU A 255 -11.10 -15.67 -7.26
N SER A 256 -9.90 -15.89 -7.80
CA SER A 256 -8.70 -15.14 -7.42
C SER A 256 -8.84 -13.65 -7.71
N ASN A 257 -9.36 -13.29 -8.89
CA ASN A 257 -9.60 -11.88 -9.26
C ASN A 257 -10.60 -11.21 -8.30
N CYS A 258 -11.72 -11.89 -8.00
CA CYS A 258 -12.72 -11.41 -7.04
C CYS A 258 -12.17 -11.32 -5.62
N LEU A 259 -11.31 -12.27 -5.20
CA LEU A 259 -10.68 -12.24 -3.88
C LEU A 259 -9.74 -11.03 -3.74
N LEU A 260 -9.01 -10.70 -4.81
CA LEU A 260 -8.08 -9.56 -4.87
C LEU A 260 -8.76 -8.23 -5.22
N ASN A 261 -10.06 -8.25 -5.57
CA ASN A 261 -10.79 -7.12 -6.17
C ASN A 261 -9.99 -6.46 -7.30
N SER A 262 -9.35 -7.26 -8.14
CA SER A 262 -8.47 -6.79 -9.20
C SER A 262 -8.40 -7.79 -10.33
N LEU A 263 -8.33 -7.30 -11.56
CA LEU A 263 -8.04 -8.11 -12.75
C LEU A 263 -6.52 -8.24 -13.01
N ASP A 264 -5.70 -7.66 -12.12
CA ASP A 264 -4.26 -7.74 -12.14
C ASP A 264 -3.79 -9.16 -11.75
N ASN A 265 -3.12 -9.82 -12.70
CA ASN A 265 -2.62 -11.18 -12.53
C ASN A 265 -1.22 -11.22 -11.87
N GLU A 266 -0.54 -10.10 -11.63
CA GLU A 266 0.81 -10.10 -11.02
C GLU A 266 0.83 -10.72 -9.62
N ARG A 267 -0.33 -10.72 -8.95
CA ARG A 267 -0.52 -11.28 -7.61
C ARG A 267 -1.04 -12.72 -7.62
N ILE A 268 -1.18 -13.34 -8.79
CA ILE A 268 -1.73 -14.67 -8.98
C ILE A 268 -0.71 -15.55 -9.70
N GLU A 269 -0.14 -16.50 -8.99
CA GLU A 269 0.70 -17.55 -9.57
C GLU A 269 -0.13 -18.80 -9.88
N MET A 270 -0.03 -19.34 -11.09
CA MET A 270 -0.75 -20.55 -11.49
C MET A 270 0.22 -21.71 -11.74
N ILE A 271 0.13 -22.74 -10.91
CA ILE A 271 0.99 -23.93 -11.00
C ILE A 271 0.14 -25.15 -11.35
N GLN A 272 0.65 -25.98 -12.27
CA GLN A 272 0.07 -27.29 -12.60
C GLN A 272 0.98 -28.41 -12.08
N PHE A 273 0.49 -29.18 -11.11
CA PHE A 273 1.21 -30.34 -10.61
C PHE A 273 1.26 -31.46 -11.65
N HIS A 274 2.39 -32.17 -11.64
CA HIS A 274 2.64 -33.37 -12.43
C HIS A 274 3.49 -34.33 -11.60
N GLN A 275 3.59 -35.60 -12.01
CA GLN A 275 4.22 -36.65 -11.19
C GLN A 275 5.70 -36.38 -10.86
N SER A 276 6.38 -35.58 -11.68
CA SER A 276 7.78 -35.19 -11.49
C SER A 276 7.95 -33.91 -10.66
N TYR A 277 6.87 -33.24 -10.24
CA TYR A 277 6.94 -32.03 -9.44
C TYR A 277 7.35 -32.39 -8.00
N SER A 278 8.52 -31.92 -7.58
CA SER A 278 9.11 -32.27 -6.28
C SER A 278 8.84 -31.20 -5.21
N TYR A 279 9.18 -31.53 -3.96
CA TYR A 279 9.13 -30.57 -2.86
C TYR A 279 10.12 -29.41 -3.09
N GLU A 280 11.29 -29.74 -3.62
CA GLU A 280 12.36 -28.80 -3.95
C GLU A 280 11.92 -27.78 -4.99
N ASP A 281 11.03 -28.17 -5.91
CA ASP A 281 10.46 -27.29 -6.94
C ASP A 281 9.38 -26.35 -6.39
N PHE A 282 8.67 -26.75 -5.33
CA PHE A 282 7.55 -25.99 -4.77
C PHE A 282 7.93 -25.07 -3.61
N MET A 283 8.79 -25.56 -2.71
CA MET A 283 9.13 -24.87 -1.46
C MET A 283 10.49 -24.21 -1.56
N GLN A 284 11.57 -25.00 -1.47
CA GLN A 284 12.94 -24.53 -1.57
C GLN A 284 13.86 -25.73 -1.79
N GLY A 285 14.81 -25.62 -2.72
CA GLY A 285 15.76 -26.68 -2.99
C GLY A 285 17.04 -26.17 -3.66
N TYR A 286 18.11 -26.94 -3.54
CA TYR A 286 19.36 -26.65 -4.24
C TYR A 286 19.26 -27.09 -5.69
N ARG A 287 19.38 -26.14 -6.61
CA ARG A 287 19.54 -26.40 -8.05
C ARG A 287 20.95 -25.95 -8.50
N PRO A 288 21.62 -26.72 -9.37
CA PRO A 288 22.93 -26.37 -9.92
C PRO A 288 22.90 -25.16 -10.85
#